data_AF-A0AAE1WDN9-F1
#
_entry.id   AF-A0AAE1WDN9-F1
#
_cell.length_a   1.000
_cell.length_b   1.000
_cell.length_c   1.000
_cell.angle_alpha   90.00
_cell.angle_beta   90.00
_cell.angle_gamma   90.00
#
_symmetry.space_group_name_H-M   'P 1'
#
loop_
_entity.id
_entity.type
_entity.pdbx_description
1 polymer ?
#
loop_
_entity_poly.entity_id
_entity_poly.type
_entity_poly.pdbx_seq_one_letter_code
_entity_poly.pdbx_strand_id
1 'polypeptide(L)'
;MDDEDWEELQQRAAGTICLCLADEIMYHVMNLKSPGEVWKKLEIQFMSKSITNKLYLKQKLYGLKMQEGFNLAQHVNVFNQIFTDLARLKVSIEDEDRAIILLCSLPFSYEHLMTTLTYGKGTIKVDEITAALLAHNQRK
;
A
#
# COMPACT_ATOMS: atom_id res chain seq x y z
N MET A 1 -44.14 6.24 4.08
CA MET A 1 -43.10 5.91 5.06
C MET A 1 -43.18 7.03 6.07
N ASP A 2 -43.69 6.71 7.24
CA ASP A 2 -43.68 7.63 8.37
C ASP A 2 -42.28 7.64 9.01
N ASP A 3 -42.08 8.56 9.96
CA ASP A 3 -40.78 8.72 10.63
C ASP A 3 -40.40 7.47 11.45
N GLU A 4 -41.40 6.70 11.90
CA GLU A 4 -41.24 5.49 12.72
C GLU A 4 -40.74 4.32 11.85
N ASP A 5 -41.32 4.12 10.66
CA ASP A 5 -40.84 3.17 9.64
C ASP A 5 -39.38 3.45 9.24
N TRP A 6 -39.02 4.73 9.11
CA TRP A 6 -37.66 5.14 8.73
C TRP A 6 -36.65 4.87 9.84
N GLU A 7 -37.02 5.16 11.09
CA GLU A 7 -36.17 4.89 12.25
C GLU A 7 -35.94 3.38 12.46
N GLU A 8 -36.98 2.56 12.27
CA GLU A 8 -36.84 1.10 12.33
C GLU A 8 -35.89 0.58 11.23
N LEU A 9 -36.00 1.11 10.01
CA LEU A 9 -35.11 0.75 8.90
C LEU A 9 -33.64 1.08 9.21
N GLN A 10 -33.38 2.25 9.80
CA GLN A 10 -32.04 2.66 10.20
C GLN A 10 -31.48 1.73 11.29
N GLN A 11 -32.27 1.39 12.31
CA GLN A 11 -31.85 0.47 13.37
C GLN A 11 -31.53 -0.93 12.83
N ARG A 12 -32.36 -1.45 11.92
CA ARG A 12 -32.12 -2.74 11.27
C ARG A 12 -30.83 -2.72 10.43
N ALA A 13 -30.59 -1.63 9.69
CA ALA A 13 -29.36 -1.47 8.92
C ALA A 13 -28.12 -1.37 9.83
N ALA A 14 -28.20 -0.64 10.95
CA ALA A 14 -27.10 -0.51 11.90
C ALA A 14 -26.78 -1.85 12.56
N GLY A 15 -27.83 -2.58 13.00
CA GLY A 15 -27.68 -3.92 13.55
C GLY A 15 -27.06 -4.91 12.55
N THR A 16 -27.48 -4.85 11.28
CA THR A 16 -26.91 -5.68 10.21
C THR A 16 -25.43 -5.40 10.00
N ILE A 17 -25.02 -4.12 10.00
CA ILE A 17 -23.60 -3.75 9.89
C ILE A 17 -22.83 -4.31 11.09
N CYS A 18 -23.33 -4.14 12.31
CA CYS A 18 -22.68 -4.65 13.53
C CYS A 18 -22.49 -6.17 13.54
N LEU A 19 -23.48 -6.93 13.04
CA LEU A 19 -23.41 -8.40 12.93
C LEU A 19 -22.35 -8.89 11.93
N CYS A 20 -21.93 -8.05 10.99
CA CYS A 20 -20.87 -8.37 10.03
C CYS A 20 -19.46 -8.07 10.56
N LEU A 21 -19.33 -7.52 11.76
CA LEU A 21 -18.04 -7.17 12.37
C LEU A 21 -17.55 -8.29 13.28
N ALA A 22 -16.22 -8.37 13.46
CA ALA A 22 -15.65 -9.20 14.51
C ALA A 22 -16.03 -8.65 15.90
N ASP A 23 -16.14 -9.53 16.89
CA ASP A 23 -16.60 -9.17 18.25
C ASP A 23 -15.81 -7.99 18.83
N GLU A 24 -14.48 -7.98 18.63
CA GLU A 24 -13.62 -6.91 19.15
C GLU A 24 -13.97 -5.54 18.57
N ILE A 25 -14.47 -5.49 17.33
CA ILE A 25 -14.86 -4.25 16.64
C ILE A 25 -16.32 -3.91 16.94
N MET A 26 -17.19 -4.91 17.05
CA MET A 26 -18.61 -4.74 17.34
C MET A 26 -18.85 -3.98 18.64
N TYR A 27 -18.12 -4.31 19.72
CA TYR A 27 -18.26 -3.63 21.02
C TYR A 27 -18.00 -2.11 20.96
N HIS A 28 -17.24 -1.65 19.95
CA HIS A 28 -16.97 -0.22 19.76
C HIS A 28 -18.10 0.55 19.07
N VAL A 29 -19.03 -0.14 18.40
CA VAL A 29 -20.08 0.47 17.57
C VAL A 29 -21.49 0.01 17.91
N MET A 30 -21.66 -1.02 18.75
CA MET A 30 -22.98 -1.60 19.10
C MET A 30 -23.97 -0.62 19.76
N ASN A 31 -23.47 0.47 20.35
CA ASN A 31 -24.30 1.49 20.99
C ASN A 31 -24.81 2.55 20.00
N LEU A 32 -24.36 2.52 18.74
CA LEU A 32 -24.74 3.48 17.70
C LEU A 32 -25.98 2.95 16.97
N LYS A 33 -27.03 3.77 16.92
CA LYS A 33 -28.33 3.40 16.31
C LYS A 33 -28.45 3.82 14.85
N SER A 34 -27.60 4.76 14.42
CA SER A 34 -27.56 5.20 13.03
C SER A 34 -26.49 4.43 12.26
N PRO A 35 -26.83 3.80 11.11
CA PRO A 35 -25.86 3.21 10.18
C PRO A 35 -24.77 4.21 9.77
N GLY A 36 -25.13 5.48 9.60
CA GLY A 36 -24.18 6.53 9.27
C GLY A 36 -23.16 6.78 10.37
N GLU A 37 -23.60 6.73 11.64
CA GLU A 37 -22.69 6.85 12.79
C GLU A 37 -21.78 5.64 12.94
N VAL A 38 -22.33 4.42 12.79
CA VAL A 38 -21.56 3.17 12.77
C VAL A 38 -20.48 3.25 11.70
N TRP A 39 -20.85 3.59 10.47
CA TRP A 39 -19.92 3.67 9.35
C TRP A 39 -18.84 4.75 9.56
N LYS A 40 -19.22 5.94 10.02
CA LYS A 40 -18.27 7.03 10.30
C LYS A 40 -17.30 6.68 11.43
N LYS A 41 -17.75 5.94 12.45
CA LYS A 41 -16.88 5.47 13.53
C LYS A 41 -15.85 4.45 13.02
N LEU A 42 -16.29 3.50 12.19
CA LEU A 42 -15.40 2.53 11.55
C LEU A 42 -14.41 3.23 10.61
N GLU A 43 -14.85 4.22 9.83
CA GLU A 43 -14.00 5.04 8.97
C GLU A 43 -12.92 5.75 9.79
N ILE A 44 -13.29 6.45 10.87
CA ILE A 44 -12.32 7.17 11.71
C ILE A 44 -11.34 6.19 12.36
N GLN A 45 -11.77 5.02 12.82
CA GLN A 45 -10.87 4.09 13.50
C GLN A 45 -9.96 3.30 12.55
N PHE A 46 -10.48 2.85 11.42
CA PHE A 46 -9.79 1.91 10.53
C PHE A 46 -9.32 2.58 9.24
N MET A 47 -10.10 3.49 8.64
CA MET A 47 -9.64 4.24 7.47
C MET A 47 -8.66 5.35 7.81
N SER A 48 -8.77 6.03 8.97
CA SER A 48 -7.73 6.98 9.41
C SER A 48 -6.38 6.29 9.58
N LYS A 49 -6.37 5.12 10.26
CA LYS A 49 -5.19 4.26 10.34
C LYS A 49 -4.73 3.82 8.95
N SER A 50 -5.64 3.52 8.03
CA SER A 50 -5.28 3.20 6.63
C SER A 50 -4.65 4.38 5.89
N ILE A 51 -5.14 5.61 6.06
CA ILE A 51 -4.55 6.82 5.48
C ILE A 51 -3.17 7.09 6.09
N THR A 52 -3.04 6.99 7.42
CA THR A 52 -1.75 7.11 8.11
C THR A 52 -0.77 6.02 7.66
N ASN A 53 -1.23 4.76 7.54
CA ASN A 53 -0.42 3.64 7.07
C ASN A 53 -0.01 3.82 5.60
N LYS A 54 -0.93 4.29 4.75
CA LYS A 54 -0.67 4.61 3.35
C LYS A 54 0.36 5.73 3.23
N LEU A 55 0.24 6.79 4.04
CA LEU A 55 1.20 7.87 4.09
C LEU A 55 2.57 7.36 4.55
N TYR A 56 2.61 6.58 5.63
CA TYR A 56 3.83 5.97 6.16
C TYR A 56 4.53 5.09 5.12
N LEU A 57 3.80 4.20 4.45
CA LEU A 57 4.34 3.32 3.42
C LEU A 57 4.83 4.11 2.20
N LYS A 58 4.11 5.15 1.76
CA LYS A 58 4.57 6.04 0.69
C LYS A 58 5.83 6.81 1.09
N GLN A 59 5.89 7.31 2.31
CA GLN A 59 7.08 7.99 2.83
C GLN A 59 8.28 7.04 2.87
N LYS A 60 8.08 5.80 3.32
CA LYS A 60 9.10 4.75 3.31
C LYS A 60 9.53 4.38 1.89
N LEU A 61 8.59 4.31 0.93
CA LEU A 61 8.87 3.99 -0.46
C LEU A 61 9.72 5.08 -1.14
N TYR A 62 9.26 6.33 -1.09
CA TYR A 62 9.96 7.44 -1.76
C TYR A 62 11.25 7.84 -1.03
N GLY A 63 11.35 7.55 0.26
CA GLY A 63 12.58 7.68 1.04
C GLY A 63 13.51 6.47 0.95
N LEU A 64 13.13 5.40 0.25
CA LEU A 64 13.94 4.18 0.17
C LEU A 64 15.21 4.47 -0.64
N LYS A 65 16.36 4.29 0.01
CA LYS A 65 17.69 4.47 -0.59
C LYS A 65 18.62 3.36 -0.13
N MET A 66 19.29 2.72 -1.07
CA MET A 66 20.34 1.75 -0.82
C MET A 66 21.66 2.48 -0.58
N GLN A 67 22.38 2.09 0.46
CA GLN A 67 23.72 2.60 0.74
C GLN A 67 24.77 1.85 -0.09
N GLU A 68 25.89 2.51 -0.38
CA GLU A 68 27.00 1.89 -1.12
C GLU A 68 27.53 0.65 -0.38
N GLY A 69 27.79 -0.43 -1.12
CA GLY A 69 28.29 -1.69 -0.55
C GLY A 69 27.26 -2.56 0.18
N PHE A 70 26.00 -2.15 0.28
CA PHE A 70 24.94 -2.99 0.87
C PHE A 70 24.47 -4.09 -0.09
N ASN A 71 23.70 -5.04 0.42
CA ASN A 71 23.18 -6.15 -0.36
C ASN A 71 21.98 -5.73 -1.21
N LEU A 72 22.13 -5.80 -2.55
CA LEU A 72 21.10 -5.45 -3.50
C LEU A 72 19.84 -6.33 -3.39
N ALA A 73 20.00 -7.64 -3.16
CA ALA A 73 18.87 -8.56 -3.04
C ALA A 73 18.01 -8.25 -1.80
N GLN A 74 18.64 -7.90 -0.68
CA GLN A 74 17.92 -7.44 0.52
C GLN A 74 17.16 -6.14 0.25
N HIS A 75 17.79 -5.19 -0.45
CA HIS A 75 17.13 -3.94 -0.83
C HIS A 75 15.90 -4.15 -1.72
N VAL A 76 16.03 -4.99 -2.76
CA VAL A 76 14.91 -5.40 -3.63
C VAL A 76 13.81 -6.08 -2.81
N ASN A 77 14.15 -6.91 -1.83
CA ASN A 77 13.16 -7.56 -0.98
C ASN A 77 12.37 -6.55 -0.13
N VAL A 78 13.05 -5.56 0.47
CA VAL A 78 12.40 -4.47 1.21
C VAL A 78 11.48 -3.65 0.30
N PHE A 79 11.95 -3.34 -0.92
CA PHE A 79 11.14 -2.67 -1.94
C PHE A 79 9.86 -3.47 -2.25
N ASN A 80 9.96 -4.76 -2.55
CA ASN A 80 8.82 -5.63 -2.85
C ASN A 80 7.84 -5.77 -1.67
N GLN A 81 8.36 -5.81 -0.44
CA GLN A 81 7.53 -5.85 0.76
C GLN A 81 6.66 -4.58 0.88
N ILE A 82 7.22 -3.40 0.61
CA ILE A 82 6.47 -2.14 0.65
C ILE A 82 5.33 -2.14 -0.37
N PHE A 83 5.56 -2.64 -1.60
CA PHE A 83 4.49 -2.76 -2.60
C PHE A 83 3.42 -3.78 -2.23
N THR A 84 3.81 -4.88 -1.60
CA THR A 84 2.86 -5.88 -1.09
C THR A 84 1.97 -5.26 -0.01
N ASP A 85 2.54 -4.47 0.89
CA ASP A 85 1.79 -3.78 1.95
C ASP A 85 0.90 -2.66 1.38
N LEU A 86 1.36 -1.92 0.35
CA LEU A 86 0.54 -0.94 -0.35
C LEU A 86 -0.64 -1.61 -1.11
N ALA A 87 -0.41 -2.76 -1.73
CA ALA A 87 -1.46 -3.52 -2.42
C ALA A 87 -2.56 -3.99 -1.44
N ARG A 88 -2.19 -4.39 -0.21
CA ARG A 88 -3.16 -4.71 0.86
C ARG A 88 -4.05 -3.52 1.22
N LEU A 89 -3.56 -2.29 1.06
CA LEU A 89 -4.32 -1.05 1.25
C LEU A 89 -5.05 -0.58 -0.02
N LYS A 90 -5.15 -1.44 -1.05
CA LYS A 90 -5.74 -1.13 -2.37
C LYS A 90 -5.06 0.05 -3.07
N VAL A 91 -3.78 0.30 -2.79
CA VAL A 91 -2.97 1.30 -3.50
C VAL A 91 -2.21 0.59 -4.62
N SER A 92 -2.64 0.83 -5.86
CA SER A 92 -1.89 0.40 -7.03
C SER A 92 -0.95 1.51 -7.48
N ILE A 93 0.27 1.12 -7.87
CA ILE A 93 1.27 1.95 -8.53
C ILE A 93 1.60 1.22 -9.83
N GLU A 94 1.68 1.97 -10.92
CA GLU A 94 1.97 1.45 -12.26
C GLU A 94 3.33 0.76 -12.31
N ASP A 95 3.47 -0.27 -13.13
CA ASP A 95 4.68 -1.09 -13.15
C ASP A 95 5.93 -0.29 -13.57
N GLU A 96 5.73 0.68 -14.47
CA GLU A 96 6.76 1.61 -14.90
C GLU A 96 7.24 2.50 -13.75
N ASP A 97 6.32 3.08 -12.97
CA ASP A 97 6.67 3.85 -11.77
C ASP A 97 7.44 3.01 -10.76
N ARG A 98 7.07 1.73 -10.59
CA ARG A 98 7.82 0.82 -9.71
C ARG A 98 9.26 0.66 -10.18
N ALA A 99 9.45 0.40 -11.47
CA ALA A 99 10.77 0.27 -12.06
C ALA A 99 11.60 1.55 -11.87
N ILE A 100 11.01 2.73 -12.12
CA ILE A 100 11.68 4.03 -11.94
C ILE A 100 12.04 4.24 -10.47
N ILE A 101 11.12 4.00 -9.52
CA ILE A 101 11.39 4.16 -8.08
C ILE A 101 12.54 3.23 -7.64
N LEU A 102 12.55 1.98 -8.11
CA LEU A 102 13.63 1.04 -7.81
C LEU A 102 14.97 1.56 -8.32
N LEU A 103 15.05 1.98 -9.59
CA LEU A 103 16.26 2.54 -10.18
C LEU A 103 16.73 3.80 -9.42
N CYS A 104 15.82 4.71 -9.09
CA CYS A 104 16.14 5.91 -8.31
C CYS A 104 16.56 5.61 -6.85
N SER A 105 16.28 4.42 -6.33
CA SER A 105 16.65 4.03 -4.97
C SER A 105 18.08 3.49 -4.85
N LEU A 106 18.74 3.18 -5.97
CA LEU A 106 20.09 2.62 -6.01
C LEU A 106 21.17 3.70 -5.79
N PRO A 107 22.36 3.33 -5.29
CA PRO A 107 23.45 4.27 -5.12
C PRO A 107 24.12 4.60 -6.46
N PHE A 108 24.93 5.65 -6.48
CA PHE A 108 25.58 6.19 -7.68
C PHE A 108 26.41 5.16 -8.45
N SER A 109 26.97 4.14 -7.77
CA SER A 109 27.74 3.08 -8.43
C SER A 109 26.93 2.25 -9.45
N TYR A 110 25.60 2.33 -9.43
CA TYR A 110 24.71 1.64 -10.38
C TYR A 110 24.28 2.53 -11.56
N GLU A 111 24.69 3.81 -11.62
CA GLU A 111 24.23 4.78 -12.63
C GLU A 111 24.44 4.30 -14.08
N HIS A 112 25.60 3.70 -14.36
CA HIS A 112 25.89 3.17 -15.69
C HIS A 112 24.93 2.04 -16.07
N LEU A 113 24.68 1.11 -15.14
CA LEU A 113 23.73 0.02 -15.34
C LEU A 113 22.30 0.54 -15.52
N MET A 114 21.89 1.52 -14.71
CA MET A 114 20.59 2.18 -14.86
C MET A 114 20.44 2.76 -16.27
N THR A 115 21.45 3.50 -16.74
CA THR A 115 21.44 4.09 -18.10
C THR A 115 21.32 3.03 -19.18
N THR A 116 22.08 1.93 -19.09
CA THR A 116 21.98 0.83 -20.07
C THR A 116 20.61 0.14 -20.06
N LEU A 117 20.01 -0.02 -18.88
CA LEU A 117 18.72 -0.70 -18.73
C LEU A 117 17.53 0.14 -19.25
N THR A 118 17.65 1.47 -19.25
CA THR A 118 16.61 2.39 -19.72
C THR A 118 16.83 2.86 -21.17
N TYR A 119 18.06 2.80 -21.69
CA TYR A 119 18.38 3.31 -23.02
C TYR A 119 17.53 2.67 -24.12
N GLY A 120 16.84 3.50 -24.90
CA GLY A 120 16.03 3.07 -26.05
C GLY A 120 14.76 2.29 -25.71
N LYS A 121 14.39 2.16 -24.43
CA LYS A 121 13.13 1.52 -24.02
C LYS A 121 11.99 2.52 -23.99
N GLY A 122 10.87 2.18 -24.64
CA GLY A 122 9.63 2.95 -24.58
C GLY A 122 8.72 2.63 -23.39
N THR A 123 8.92 1.47 -22.75
CA THR A 123 8.27 1.06 -21.50
C THR A 123 9.23 0.18 -20.71
N ILE A 124 9.10 0.16 -19.37
CA ILE A 124 9.97 -0.62 -18.49
C ILE A 124 9.10 -1.42 -17.52
N LYS A 125 9.45 -2.70 -17.33
CA LYS A 125 8.81 -3.57 -16.35
C LYS A 125 9.70 -3.79 -15.14
N VAL A 126 9.09 -3.80 -13.94
CA VAL A 126 9.84 -3.94 -12.68
C VAL A 126 10.56 -5.29 -12.59
N ASP A 127 9.94 -6.35 -13.11
CA ASP A 127 10.49 -7.71 -13.09
C ASP A 127 11.75 -7.83 -13.95
N GLU A 128 11.75 -7.22 -15.14
CA GLU A 128 12.91 -7.19 -16.04
C GLU A 128 14.09 -6.45 -15.40
N ILE A 129 13.82 -5.29 -14.80
CA ILE A 129 14.84 -4.50 -14.10
C ILE A 129 15.38 -5.28 -12.91
N THR A 130 14.51 -5.88 -12.11
CA THR A 130 14.91 -6.66 -10.94
C THR A 130 15.79 -7.84 -11.33
N ALA A 131 15.42 -8.59 -12.37
CA ALA A 131 16.22 -9.70 -12.88
C ALA A 131 17.60 -9.24 -13.38
N ALA A 132 17.66 -8.14 -14.13
CA ALA A 132 18.93 -7.61 -14.63
C ALA A 132 19.84 -7.10 -13.52
N LEU A 133 19.28 -6.43 -12.51
CA LEU A 133 19.99 -5.96 -11.32
C LEU A 133 20.60 -7.12 -10.53
N LEU A 134 19.81 -8.16 -10.25
CA LEU A 134 20.29 -9.34 -9.51
C LEU A 134 21.35 -10.12 -10.30
N ALA A 135 21.18 -10.26 -11.62
CA ALA A 135 22.16 -10.91 -12.48
C ALA A 135 23.50 -10.14 -12.52
N HIS A 136 23.46 -8.80 -12.52
CA HIS A 136 24.66 -7.98 -12.45
C HIS A 136 25.38 -8.14 -11.10
N ASN A 137 24.62 -8.18 -10.00
CA ASN A 137 25.18 -8.35 -8.66
C ASN A 137 25.82 -9.71 -8.42
N GLN A 138 25.38 -10.77 -9.11
CA GLN A 138 26.01 -12.11 -9.04
C GLN A 138 27.33 -12.20 -9.83
N ARG A 139 27.58 -11.28 -10.76
CA ARG A 139 28.79 -11.26 -11.60
C ARG A 139 29.91 -10.38 -11.03
N LYS A 140 29.62 -9.64 -9.96
CA LYS A 140 30.53 -8.74 -9.26
C LYS A 140 31.17 -9.47 -8.09
#